data_AF-A0A199W083-F1
#
_entry.id   AF-A0A199W083-F1
#
_cell.length_a   1.000
_cell.length_b   1.000
_cell.length_c   1.000
_cell.angle_alpha   90.00
_cell.angle_beta   90.00
_cell.angle_gamma   90.00
#
_symmetry.space_group_name_H-M   'P 1'
#
loop_
_entity.id
_entity.type
_entity.pdbx_description
1 polymer ?
#
loop_
_entity_poly.entity_id
_entity_poly.type
_entity_poly.pdbx_seq_one_letter_code
_entity_poly.pdbx_strand_id
1 'polypeptide(L)'
;MDDLKAALKDHADLVAGLFENLSAELRSGFGPAVDNFVGFFHAIDWKEPWLIGLLAFHVLLLLATIITRKHVNFQLFLSILAFSGVYLAERINTLLGEHWKSFASQNYFDPQGLFISVLWSGPLLLIAILIVVNTLITLCVLIVKWKRAELRHRARLARGKQD
;
A
#
# COMPACT_ATOMS: atom_id res chain seq x y z
N MET A 1 31.81 21.13 -33.48
CA MET A 1 31.26 19.89 -32.88
C MET A 1 31.80 19.67 -31.48
N ASP A 2 33.02 20.10 -31.19
CA ASP A 2 33.65 19.94 -29.88
C ASP A 2 33.04 20.86 -28.80
N ASP A 3 32.62 22.08 -29.17
CA ASP A 3 31.94 23.00 -28.23
C ASP A 3 30.58 22.47 -27.74
N LEU A 4 29.84 21.77 -28.62
CA LEU A 4 28.56 21.16 -28.26
C LEU A 4 28.75 19.97 -27.31
N LYS A 5 29.83 19.19 -27.51
CA LYS A 5 30.19 18.09 -26.60
C LYS A 5 30.67 18.62 -25.25
N ALA A 6 31.42 19.72 -25.25
CA ALA A 6 31.86 20.39 -24.03
C ALA A 6 30.66 20.92 -23.22
N ALA A 7 29.74 21.63 -23.87
CA ALA A 7 28.52 22.13 -23.21
C ALA A 7 27.63 21.00 -22.68
N LEU A 8 27.50 19.88 -23.42
CA LEU A 8 26.75 18.70 -22.96
C LEU A 8 27.40 18.04 -21.73
N LYS A 9 28.74 18.00 -21.69
CA LYS A 9 29.50 17.43 -20.57
C LYS A 9 29.36 18.29 -19.32
N ASP A 10 29.50 19.61 -19.45
CA ASP A 10 29.29 20.54 -18.33
C ASP A 10 27.88 20.43 -17.75
N HIS A 11 26.86 20.25 -18.61
CA HIS A 11 25.48 20.04 -18.18
C HIS A 11 25.27 18.70 -17.48
N ALA A 12 25.97 17.64 -17.93
CA ALA A 12 25.93 16.33 -17.28
C ALA A 12 26.60 16.37 -15.90
N ASP A 13 27.72 17.06 -15.77
CA ASP A 13 28.45 17.22 -14.50
C ASP A 13 27.64 18.06 -13.50
N LEU A 14 26.92 19.10 -13.97
CA LEU A 14 25.97 19.88 -13.17
C LEU A 14 24.80 19.04 -12.64
N VAL A 15 24.21 18.20 -13.50
CA VAL A 15 23.10 17.31 -13.10
C VAL A 15 23.58 16.23 -12.13
N ALA A 16 24.78 15.69 -12.34
CA ALA A 16 25.39 14.73 -11.44
C ALA A 16 25.63 15.35 -10.05
N GLY A 17 26.22 16.54 -9.98
CA GLY A 17 26.46 17.25 -8.71
C GLY A 17 25.15 17.60 -7.97
N LEU A 18 24.09 17.97 -8.69
CA LEU A 18 22.78 18.19 -8.09
C LEU A 18 22.20 16.89 -7.52
N PHE A 19 22.30 15.79 -8.27
CA PHE A 19 21.81 14.48 -7.81
C PHE A 19 22.59 13.98 -6.59
N GLU A 20 23.91 14.17 -6.57
CA GLU A 20 24.75 13.81 -5.42
C GLU A 20 24.40 14.64 -4.18
N ASN A 21 24.22 15.95 -4.33
CA ASN A 21 23.82 16.81 -3.21
C ASN A 21 22.43 16.45 -2.69
N LEU A 22 21.45 16.23 -3.58
CA LEU A 22 20.11 15.78 -3.19
C LEU A 22 20.15 14.41 -2.51
N SER A 23 20.92 13.47 -3.04
CA SER A 23 21.12 12.14 -2.43
C SER A 23 21.78 12.26 -1.05
N ALA A 24 22.75 13.15 -0.88
CA ALA A 24 23.44 13.38 0.38
C ALA A 24 22.51 14.03 1.43
N GLU A 25 21.70 15.01 1.05
CA GLU A 25 20.68 15.61 1.93
C GLU A 25 19.56 14.63 2.28
N LEU A 26 19.11 13.81 1.31
CA LEU A 26 18.15 12.74 1.61
C LEU A 26 18.76 11.75 2.60
N ARG A 27 19.99 11.29 2.35
CA ARG A 27 20.64 10.30 3.22
C ARG A 27 20.89 10.86 4.62
N SER A 28 21.28 12.12 4.76
CA SER A 28 21.52 12.74 6.06
C SER A 28 20.21 12.97 6.83
N GLY A 29 19.14 13.40 6.15
CA GLY A 29 17.83 13.61 6.76
C GLY A 29 17.11 12.31 7.14
N PHE A 30 17.21 11.28 6.30
CA PHE A 30 16.54 9.98 6.54
C PHE A 30 17.38 8.99 7.34
N GLY A 31 18.71 9.15 7.40
CA GLY A 31 19.63 8.24 8.10
C GLY A 31 19.19 7.95 9.55
N PRO A 32 19.01 8.98 10.40
CA PRO A 32 18.59 8.78 11.79
C PRO A 32 17.21 8.12 11.92
N ALA A 33 16.27 8.42 11.01
CA ALA A 33 14.96 7.79 11.02
C ALA A 33 15.08 6.30 10.69
N VAL A 34 15.84 5.95 9.64
CA VAL A 34 16.10 4.57 9.24
C VAL A 34 16.78 3.79 10.36
N ASP A 35 17.79 4.36 11.02
CA ASP A 35 18.48 3.73 12.14
C ASP A 35 17.53 3.43 13.31
N ASN A 36 16.62 4.36 13.63
CA ASN A 36 15.57 4.13 14.63
C ASN A 36 14.59 3.02 14.22
N PHE A 37 14.17 2.98 12.94
CA PHE A 37 13.31 1.90 12.43
C PHE A 37 14.01 0.53 12.48
N VAL A 38 15.29 0.48 12.11
CA VAL A 38 16.09 -0.75 12.19
C VAL A 38 16.23 -1.20 13.64
N GLY A 39 16.51 -0.27 14.57
CA GLY A 39 16.55 -0.55 16.00
C GLY A 39 15.23 -1.10 16.54
N PHE A 40 14.10 -0.51 16.13
CA PHE A 40 12.76 -1.00 16.47
C PHE A 40 12.54 -2.43 15.98
N PHE A 41 12.86 -2.74 14.72
CA PHE A 41 12.72 -4.09 14.17
C PHE A 41 13.65 -5.13 14.81
N HIS A 42 14.82 -4.71 15.30
CA HIS A 42 15.74 -5.58 16.02
C HIS A 42 15.26 -5.88 17.44
N ALA A 43 14.56 -4.93 18.07
CA ALA A 43 13.96 -5.12 19.39
C ALA A 43 12.73 -6.05 19.37
N ILE A 44 12.11 -6.25 18.20
CA ILE A 44 10.98 -7.16 18.04
C ILE A 44 11.47 -8.61 18.04
N ASP A 45 10.91 -9.44 18.92
CA ASP A 45 11.20 -10.87 18.91
C ASP A 45 10.34 -11.60 17.86
N TRP A 46 10.95 -11.80 16.68
CA TRP A 46 10.31 -12.48 15.54
C TRP A 46 10.05 -13.98 15.76
N LYS A 47 10.53 -14.57 16.86
CA LYS A 47 10.27 -15.97 17.18
C LYS A 47 8.90 -16.20 17.82
N GLU A 48 8.20 -15.15 18.19
CA GLU A 48 6.90 -15.28 18.82
C GLU A 48 5.83 -15.85 17.87
N PRO A 49 5.13 -16.94 18.25
CA PRO A 49 4.20 -17.63 17.36
C PRO A 49 3.06 -16.74 16.82
N TRP A 50 2.56 -15.82 17.64
CA TRP A 50 1.46 -14.93 17.25
C TRP A 50 1.89 -13.92 16.18
N LEU A 51 3.14 -13.44 16.24
CA LEU A 51 3.70 -12.51 15.26
C LEU A 51 3.97 -13.20 13.92
N ILE A 52 4.44 -14.45 13.95
CA ILE A 52 4.55 -15.29 12.74
C ILE A 52 3.17 -15.52 12.14
N GLY A 53 2.16 -15.79 12.96
CA GLY A 53 0.75 -15.89 12.53
C GLY A 53 0.26 -14.60 11.87
N LEU A 54 0.62 -13.45 12.43
CA LEU A 54 0.29 -12.15 11.85
C LEU A 54 0.94 -11.92 10.48
N LEU A 55 2.23 -12.25 10.34
CA LEU A 55 2.92 -12.16 9.05
C LEU A 55 2.31 -13.10 8.02
N ALA A 56 2.00 -14.34 8.42
CA ALA A 56 1.35 -15.32 7.56
C ALA A 56 -0.04 -14.83 7.11
N PHE A 57 -0.82 -14.22 8.00
CA PHE A 57 -2.10 -13.61 7.67
C PHE A 57 -1.95 -12.54 6.57
N HIS A 58 -0.96 -11.65 6.66
CA HIS A 58 -0.73 -10.64 5.63
C HIS A 58 -0.30 -11.25 4.29
N VAL A 59 0.56 -12.28 4.30
CA VAL A 59 0.96 -12.99 3.08
C VAL A 59 -0.26 -13.66 2.44
N LEU A 60 -1.11 -14.32 3.22
CA LEU A 60 -2.35 -14.93 2.73
C LEU A 60 -3.31 -13.88 2.16
N LEU A 61 -3.45 -12.73 2.83
CA LEU A 61 -4.29 -11.63 2.36
C LEU A 61 -3.78 -11.03 1.04
N LEU A 62 -2.45 -10.89 0.91
CA LEU A 62 -1.80 -10.45 -0.33
C LEU A 62 -2.01 -11.47 -1.46
N LEU A 63 -1.82 -12.76 -1.17
CA LEU A 63 -2.06 -13.83 -2.14
C LEU A 63 -3.53 -13.86 -2.57
N ALA A 64 -4.47 -13.76 -1.63
CA ALA A 64 -5.89 -13.66 -1.93
C ALA A 64 -6.17 -12.46 -2.85
N THR A 65 -5.62 -11.29 -2.55
CA THR A 65 -5.73 -10.08 -3.37
C THR A 65 -5.25 -10.28 -4.80
N ILE A 66 -4.11 -10.97 -4.98
CA ILE A 66 -3.53 -11.27 -6.29
C ILE A 66 -4.41 -12.29 -7.05
N ILE A 67 -4.86 -13.35 -6.39
CA ILE A 67 -5.69 -14.40 -7.00
C ILE A 67 -7.04 -13.83 -7.45
N THR A 68 -7.67 -13.01 -6.61
CA THR A 68 -9.01 -12.48 -6.87
C THR A 68 -9.00 -11.19 -7.68
N ARG A 69 -7.88 -10.81 -8.31
CA ARG A 69 -7.74 -9.58 -9.11
C ARG A 69 -8.76 -9.41 -10.25
N LYS A 70 -9.38 -10.49 -10.70
CA LYS A 70 -10.43 -10.47 -11.74
C LYS A 70 -11.84 -10.30 -11.17
N HIS A 71 -12.02 -10.46 -9.85
CA HIS A 71 -13.32 -10.46 -9.18
C HIS A 71 -13.50 -9.16 -8.38
N VAL A 72 -14.05 -8.13 -9.03
CA VAL A 72 -14.21 -6.77 -8.45
C VAL A 72 -15.01 -6.79 -7.15
N ASN A 73 -16.11 -7.54 -7.09
CA ASN A 73 -16.96 -7.59 -5.88
C ASN A 73 -16.18 -8.13 -4.66
N PHE A 74 -15.37 -9.17 -4.86
CA PHE A 74 -14.56 -9.74 -3.80
C PHE A 74 -13.43 -8.79 -3.39
N GLN A 75 -12.80 -8.11 -4.36
CA GLN A 75 -11.82 -7.09 -4.06
C GLN A 75 -12.40 -5.91 -3.28
N LEU A 76 -13.62 -5.46 -3.59
CA LEU A 76 -14.30 -4.43 -2.81
C LEU A 76 -14.55 -4.88 -1.37
N PHE A 77 -14.98 -6.13 -1.18
CA PHE A 77 -15.13 -6.70 0.15
C PHE A 77 -13.80 -6.72 0.93
N LEU A 78 -12.72 -7.22 0.31
CA LEU A 78 -11.39 -7.20 0.92
C LEU A 78 -10.90 -5.78 1.24
N SER A 79 -11.21 -4.81 0.38
CA SER A 79 -10.85 -3.40 0.59
C SER A 79 -11.56 -2.82 1.81
N ILE A 80 -12.87 -3.05 1.93
CA ILE A 80 -13.65 -2.62 3.10
C ILE A 80 -13.10 -3.28 4.36
N LEU A 81 -12.83 -4.59 4.32
CA LEU A 81 -12.25 -5.32 5.45
C LEU A 81 -10.89 -4.74 5.86
N ALA A 82 -10.03 -4.43 4.89
CA ALA A 82 -8.72 -3.84 5.15
C ALA A 82 -8.84 -2.45 5.80
N PHE A 83 -9.70 -1.58 5.26
CA PHE A 83 -9.94 -0.25 5.84
C PHE A 83 -10.57 -0.32 7.23
N SER A 84 -11.51 -1.25 7.45
CA SER A 84 -12.06 -1.49 8.79
C SER A 84 -10.97 -1.97 9.77
N GLY A 85 -10.07 -2.84 9.32
CA GLY A 85 -8.92 -3.29 10.13
C GLY A 85 -8.00 -2.13 10.53
N VAL A 86 -7.69 -1.23 9.61
CA VAL A 86 -6.87 -0.03 9.89
C VAL A 86 -7.61 0.93 10.83
N TYR A 87 -8.91 1.17 10.60
CA TYR A 87 -9.73 2.03 11.45
C TYR A 87 -9.79 1.53 12.90
N LEU A 88 -9.84 0.22 13.09
CA LEU A 88 -9.86 -0.41 14.40
C LEU A 88 -8.48 -0.57 15.03
N ALA A 89 -7.39 -0.21 14.34
CA ALA A 89 -6.03 -0.46 14.81
C ALA A 89 -5.77 0.15 16.19
N GLU A 90 -6.23 1.38 16.46
CA GLU A 90 -6.07 2.02 17.77
C GLU A 90 -6.79 1.24 18.88
N ARG A 91 -8.03 0.80 18.61
CA ARG A 91 -8.82 0.01 19.56
C ARG A 91 -8.17 -1.35 19.84
N ILE A 92 -7.69 -2.00 18.78
CA ILE A 92 -6.96 -3.27 18.87
C ILE A 92 -5.69 -3.08 19.69
N ASN A 93 -4.95 -1.99 19.47
CA ASN A 93 -3.72 -1.67 20.20
C ASN A 93 -3.95 -1.51 21.70
N THR A 94 -4.99 -0.77 22.11
CA THR A 94 -5.33 -0.64 23.54
C THR A 94 -5.74 -1.99 24.14
N LEU A 95 -6.61 -2.75 23.46
CA LEU A 95 -7.10 -4.03 23.96
C LEU A 95 -5.99 -5.08 24.10
N LEU A 96 -5.13 -5.20 23.08
CA LEU A 96 -3.99 -6.11 23.10
C LEU A 96 -2.91 -5.64 24.09
N GLY A 97 -2.73 -4.33 24.25
CA GLY A 97 -1.86 -3.74 25.26
C GLY A 97 -2.33 -3.90 26.70
N GLU A 98 -3.61 -4.19 26.95
CA GLU A 98 -4.11 -4.57 28.27
C GLU A 98 -3.95 -6.08 28.53
N HIS A 99 -4.06 -6.90 27.48
CA HIS A 99 -4.09 -8.37 27.58
C HIS A 99 -2.81 -9.07 27.11
N TRP A 100 -1.73 -8.33 26.82
CA TRP A 100 -0.51 -8.87 26.22
C TRP A 100 0.07 -10.08 26.95
N LYS A 101 -0.03 -10.11 28.29
CA LYS A 101 0.49 -11.21 29.13
C LYS A 101 -0.09 -12.58 28.81
N SER A 102 -1.24 -12.63 28.13
CA SER A 102 -1.90 -13.89 27.76
C SER A 102 -1.31 -14.55 26.52
N PHE A 103 -0.63 -13.81 25.64
CA PHE A 103 -0.15 -14.31 24.34
C PHE A 103 1.26 -13.87 23.94
N ALA A 104 1.81 -12.82 24.54
CA ALA A 104 3.11 -12.25 24.23
C ALA A 104 4.03 -12.28 25.46
N SER A 105 5.32 -12.49 25.22
CA SER A 105 6.34 -12.51 26.28
C SER A 105 6.67 -11.11 26.80
N GLN A 106 6.47 -10.09 25.96
CA GLN A 106 6.68 -8.68 26.28
C GLN A 106 5.53 -7.82 25.74
N ASN A 107 5.39 -6.62 26.29
CA ASN A 107 4.39 -5.67 25.80
C ASN A 107 4.94 -4.90 24.60
N TYR A 108 4.42 -5.21 23.41
CA TYR A 108 4.76 -4.50 22.17
C TYR A 108 3.86 -3.29 21.90
N PHE A 109 2.70 -3.22 22.57
CA PHE A 109 1.67 -2.22 22.26
C PHE A 109 1.97 -0.93 23.01
N ASP A 110 2.31 0.09 22.25
CA ASP A 110 2.66 1.40 22.76
C ASP A 110 1.46 2.38 22.67
N PRO A 111 1.33 3.36 23.57
CA PRO A 111 0.27 4.37 23.50
C PRO A 111 0.31 5.24 22.23
N GLN A 112 1.47 5.35 21.59
CA GLN A 112 1.64 6.09 20.34
C GLN A 112 1.20 5.27 19.11
N GLY A 113 0.95 3.96 19.28
CA GLY A 113 0.53 3.04 18.24
C GLY A 113 1.58 2.79 17.16
N LEU A 114 2.87 3.01 17.42
CA LEU A 114 3.94 2.76 16.44
C LEU A 114 3.98 1.28 16.03
N PHE A 115 3.90 0.37 16.99
CA PHE A 115 3.94 -1.07 16.70
C PHE A 115 2.78 -1.53 15.84
N ILE A 116 1.55 -1.19 16.24
CA ILE A 116 0.35 -1.56 15.46
C ILE A 116 0.37 -0.86 14.09
N SER A 117 0.88 0.37 13.99
CA SER A 117 0.92 1.08 12.72
C SER A 117 1.86 0.41 11.72
N VAL A 118 3.03 -0.05 12.17
CA VAL A 118 4.03 -0.66 11.29
C VAL A 118 3.67 -2.11 10.95
N LEU A 119 3.23 -2.92 11.91
CA LEU A 119 3.00 -4.36 11.67
C LEU A 119 1.57 -4.72 11.25
N TRP A 120 0.58 -3.89 11.59
CA TRP A 120 -0.81 -4.09 11.18
C TRP A 120 -1.18 -3.12 10.07
N SER A 121 -1.21 -1.81 10.36
CA SER A 121 -1.76 -0.84 9.41
C SER A 121 -0.93 -0.68 8.14
N GLY A 122 0.41 -0.73 8.22
CA GLY A 122 1.31 -0.55 7.09
C GLY A 122 1.08 -1.58 5.97
N PRO A 123 1.24 -2.88 6.24
CA PRO A 123 0.96 -3.93 5.26
C PRO A 123 -0.49 -3.93 4.76
N LEU A 124 -1.46 -3.69 5.64
CA LEU A 124 -2.88 -3.58 5.27
C LEU A 124 -3.15 -2.43 4.30
N LEU A 125 -2.56 -1.26 4.53
CA LEU A 125 -2.67 -0.09 3.65
C LEU A 125 -2.00 -0.34 2.30
N LEU A 126 -0.83 -1.00 2.28
CA LEU A 126 -0.16 -1.37 1.04
C LEU A 126 -1.06 -2.31 0.20
N ILE A 127 -1.65 -3.33 0.84
CA ILE A 127 -2.60 -4.23 0.18
C ILE A 127 -3.83 -3.47 -0.31
N ALA A 128 -4.39 -2.57 0.50
CA ALA A 128 -5.53 -1.74 0.13
C ALA A 128 -5.22 -0.85 -1.08
N ILE A 129 -4.03 -0.25 -1.15
CA ILE A 129 -3.59 0.54 -2.31
C ILE A 129 -3.56 -0.35 -3.57
N LEU A 130 -3.01 -1.55 -3.50
CA LEU A 130 -2.99 -2.49 -4.63
C LEU A 130 -4.42 -2.85 -5.09
N ILE A 131 -5.33 -3.08 -4.15
CA ILE A 131 -6.75 -3.34 -4.45
C ILE A 131 -7.39 -2.12 -5.12
N VAL A 132 -7.19 -0.91 -4.57
CA VAL A 132 -7.77 0.33 -5.10
C VAL A 132 -7.27 0.59 -6.51
N VAL A 133 -5.98 0.43 -6.79
CA VAL A 133 -5.42 0.61 -8.14
C VAL A 133 -6.04 -0.38 -9.13
N ASN A 134 -6.10 -1.67 -8.76
CA ASN A 134 -6.67 -2.70 -9.64
C ASN A 134 -8.18 -2.51 -9.88
N THR A 135 -8.93 -2.17 -8.83
CA THR A 135 -10.37 -1.90 -8.93
C THR A 135 -10.64 -0.64 -9.75
N LEU A 136 -9.85 0.42 -9.59
CA LEU A 136 -9.99 1.65 -10.37
C LEU A 136 -9.80 1.38 -11.88
N ILE A 137 -8.74 0.66 -12.25
CA ILE A 137 -8.51 0.26 -13.65
C ILE A 137 -9.70 -0.54 -14.19
N THR A 138 -10.18 -1.51 -13.41
CA THR A 138 -11.29 -2.37 -13.82
C THR A 138 -12.60 -1.60 -13.97
N LEU A 139 -12.88 -0.68 -13.05
CA LEU A 139 -14.05 0.19 -13.09
C LEU A 139 -14.03 1.11 -14.30
N CYS A 140 -12.88 1.71 -14.64
CA CYS A 140 -12.73 2.51 -15.85
C CYS A 140 -13.11 1.71 -17.11
N VAL A 141 -12.63 0.46 -17.23
CA VAL A 141 -12.98 -0.43 -18.34
C VAL A 141 -14.47 -0.78 -18.33
N LEU A 142 -15.05 -1.05 -17.15
CA LEU A 142 -16.46 -1.38 -17.00
C LEU A 142 -17.36 -0.21 -17.40
N ILE A 143 -17.03 1.02 -16.98
CA ILE A 143 -17.77 2.24 -17.32
C ILE A 143 -17.76 2.44 -18.84
N VAL A 144 -16.61 2.29 -19.50
CA VAL A 144 -16.52 2.41 -20.97
C VAL A 144 -17.37 1.34 -21.67
N LYS A 145 -17.30 0.08 -21.21
CA LYS A 145 -18.11 -1.00 -21.77
C LYS A 145 -19.61 -0.76 -21.56
N TRP A 146 -20.00 -0.33 -20.37
CA TRP A 146 -21.38 0.00 -20.02
C TRP A 146 -21.90 1.16 -20.86
N LYS A 147 -21.14 2.24 -21.00
CA LYS A 147 -21.48 3.37 -21.88
C LYS A 147 -21.62 2.96 -23.34
N ARG A 148 -20.72 2.12 -23.86
CA ARG A 148 -20.85 1.56 -25.23
C ARG A 148 -22.08 0.67 -25.39
N ALA A 149 -22.50 -0.05 -24.35
CA ALA A 149 -23.71 -0.86 -24.38
C ALA A 149 -24.98 0.01 -24.32
N GLU A 150 -24.99 1.03 -23.44
CA GLU A 150 -26.06 2.02 -23.31
C GLU A 150 -26.33 2.73 -24.64
N LEU A 151 -25.29 3.24 -25.31
CA LEU A 151 -25.43 3.92 -26.60
C LEU A 151 -25.95 2.98 -27.70
N ARG A 152 -25.51 1.72 -27.74
CA ARG A 152 -26.03 0.72 -28.69
C ARG A 152 -27.49 0.39 -28.46
N HIS A 153 -27.92 0.30 -27.19
CA HIS A 153 -29.33 0.08 -26.86
C HIS A 153 -30.19 1.27 -27.29
N ARG A 154 -29.76 2.52 -27.02
CA ARG A 154 -30.45 3.74 -27.48
C ARG A 154 -30.57 3.82 -29.00
N ALA A 155 -29.51 3.47 -29.74
CA ALA A 155 -29.54 3.47 -31.21
C ALA A 155 -30.56 2.47 -31.80
N ARG A 156 -30.74 1.30 -31.16
CA ARG A 156 -31.76 0.30 -31.56
C ARG A 156 -33.18 0.81 -31.32
N LEU A 157 -33.42 1.43 -30.17
CA LEU A 157 -34.72 2.03 -29.85
C LEU A 157 -35.07 3.20 -30.79
N ALA A 158 -34.08 3.97 -31.22
CA ALA A 158 -34.29 5.05 -32.20
C ALA A 158 -34.67 4.52 -33.59
N ARG A 159 -34.04 3.41 -34.04
CA ARG A 159 -34.39 2.77 -35.32
C ARG A 159 -35.79 2.16 -35.32
N GLY A 160 -36.19 1.47 -34.25
CA GLY A 160 -37.52 0.85 -34.15
C GLY A 160 -38.70 1.82 -34.00
N LYS A 161 -38.46 3.15 -33.97
CA LYS A 161 -39.51 4.18 -34.04
C LYS A 161 -39.70 4.77 -35.45
N GLN A 162 -38.80 4.45 -36.38
CA GLN A 162 -38.86 4.92 -37.77
C GLN A 162 -39.52 3.89 -38.71
N ASP A 163 -39.72 2.66 -38.24
CA ASP A 163 -40.55 1.63 -38.86
C ASP A 163 -41.96 1.66 -38.25
#